data_AF-A0A382QB25-F1
#
_entry.id   AF-A0A382QB25-F1
#
_cell.length_a   1.000
_cell.length_b   1.000
_cell.length_c   1.000
_cell.angle_alpha   90.00
_cell.angle_beta   90.00
_cell.angle_gamma   90.00
#
_symmetry.space_group_name_H-M   'P 1'
#
loop_
_entity.id
_entity.type
_entity.pdbx_description
1 polymer ?
#
loop_
_entity_poly.entity_id
_entity_poly.type
_entity_poly.pdbx_seq_one_letter_code
_entity_poly.pdbx_strand_id
1 'polypeptide(L)' 'MILIDYNQMIIANFMQFRKQFEPGKEDAVMRHMVLNNIKMIKNKFSVKYGKEIVFCCD' A
#
# COMPACT_ATOMS: atom_id res chain seq x y z
N MET A 1 9.41 -13.93 5.10
CA MET A 1 9.38 -12.46 5.19
C MET A 1 9.15 -11.82 3.82
N ILE A 2 8.28 -10.82 3.76
CA ILE A 2 8.02 -9.94 2.61
C ILE A 2 8.53 -8.55 2.99
N LEU A 3 9.44 -7.99 2.18
CA LEU A 3 9.95 -6.62 2.33
C LEU A 3 9.15 -5.72 1.39
N ILE A 4 8.52 -4.68 1.93
CA ILE A 4 7.75 -3.71 1.16
C ILE A 4 8.45 -2.36 1.25
N ASP A 5 8.87 -1.82 0.10
CA ASP A 5 9.19 -0.40 -0.03
C ASP A 5 7.89 0.40 0.12
N TYR A 6 7.68 0.91 1.34
CA TYR A 6 6.42 1.49 1.76
C TYR A 6 6.22 2.87 1.12
N ASN A 7 7.29 3.67 1.07
CA ASN A 7 7.26 5.03 0.54
C ASN A 7 6.92 5.03 -0.95
N GLN A 8 7.63 4.23 -1.76
CA GLN A 8 7.33 4.15 -3.19
C GLN A 8 5.93 3.60 -3.45
N MET A 9 5.48 2.62 -2.67
CA MET A 9 4.14 2.06 -2.82
C MET A 9 3.05 3.11 -2.53
N ILE A 10 3.20 3.94 -1.50
CA ILE A 10 2.24 5.02 -1.20
C ILE A 10 2.23 6.06 -2.31
N ILE A 11 3.42 6.52 -2.75
CA ILE A 11 3.54 7.56 -3.78
C ILE A 11 2.90 7.07 -5.09
N ALA A 12 3.16 5.83 -5.51
CA ALA A 12 2.54 5.25 -6.69
C ALA A 12 1.01 5.22 -6.59
N ASN A 13 0.47 4.83 -5.44
CA ASN A 13 -0.97 4.85 -5.18
C ASN A 13 -1.55 6.25 -5.22
N PHE A 14 -0.86 7.21 -4.61
CA PHE A 14 -1.28 8.60 -4.66
C PHE A 14 -1.33 9.13 -6.09
N MET A 15 -0.27 8.91 -6.87
CA MET A 15 -0.19 9.37 -8.25
C MET A 15 -1.28 8.76 -9.15
N GLN A 16 -1.59 7.48 -8.97
CA GLN A 16 -2.60 6.79 -9.78
C GLN A 16 -4.02 7.28 -9.48
N PHE A 17 -4.34 7.57 -8.22
CA PHE A 17 -5.70 7.90 -7.80
C PHE A 17 -5.89 9.39 -7.46
N ARG A 18 -4.86 10.22 -7.64
CA ARG A 18 -4.89 11.67 -7.37
C ARG A 18 -6.11 12.38 -7.93
N LYS A 19 -6.51 12.02 -9.15
CA LYS A 19 -7.63 12.62 -9.87
C LYS A 19 -9.01 12.21 -9.32
N GLN A 20 -9.05 11.16 -8.51
CA GLN A 20 -10.27 10.59 -7.93
C GLN A 20 -10.48 11.03 -6.48
N PHE A 21 -9.57 11.81 -5.89
CA PHE A 21 -9.79 12.37 -4.58
C PHE A 21 -10.80 13.51 -4.66
N GLU A 22 -11.85 13.38 -3.86
CA GLU A 22 -12.68 14.53 -3.50
C GLU A 22 -11.87 15.44 -2.56
N PRO A 23 -11.91 16.78 -2.76
CA PRO A 23 -11.24 17.73 -1.89
C PRO A 23 -11.61 17.49 -0.42
N GLY A 24 -10.61 17.30 0.43
CA GLY A 24 -10.78 17.08 1.88
C GLY A 24 -11.03 15.64 2.31
N LYS A 25 -11.02 14.66 1.38
CA LYS A 25 -11.13 13.22 1.70
C LYS A 25 -9.88 12.41 1.33
N GLU A 26 -8.81 13.08 0.91
CA GLU A 26 -7.57 12.47 0.42
C GLU A 26 -7.01 11.43 1.40
N ASP A 27 -6.92 11.79 2.69
CA ASP A 27 -6.30 10.96 3.72
C ASP A 27 -7.03 9.63 3.98
N ALA A 28 -8.36 9.69 4.02
CA ALA A 28 -9.18 8.51 4.27
C ALA A 28 -9.10 7.53 3.11
N VAL A 29 -9.20 8.04 1.87
CA VAL A 29 -9.11 7.21 0.66
C VAL A 29 -7.69 6.66 0.50
N MET A 30 -6.65 7.48 0.72
CA MET A 30 -5.25 7.05 0.74
C MET A 30 -5.02 5.88 1.69
N ARG A 31 -5.46 6.01 2.94
CA ARG A 31 -5.31 4.96 3.96
C ARG A 31 -5.95 3.65 3.50
N HIS A 32 -7.18 3.70 3.00
CA HIS A 32 -7.88 2.50 2.54
C HIS A 32 -7.18 1.83 1.35
N MET A 33 -6.70 2.63 0.39
CA MET A 33 -5.99 2.08 -0.76
C MET A 33 -4.67 1.41 -0.37
N VAL A 34 -3.87 2.06 0.48
CA VAL A 34 -2.60 1.51 0.97
C VAL A 34 -2.83 0.19 1.71
N LEU A 35 -3.82 0.14 2.61
CA LEU A 35 -4.17 -1.09 3.34
C LEU A 35 -4.65 -2.21 2.41
N ASN A 36 -5.45 -1.89 1.39
CA ASN A 36 -5.92 -2.86 0.41
C ASN A 36 -4.76 -3.46 -0.40
N ASN A 37 -3.78 -2.64 -0.79
CA ASN A 37 -2.59 -3.12 -1.48
C ASN A 37 -1.73 -4.02 -0.60
N ILE A 38 -1.51 -3.65 0.67
CA ILE A 38 -0.78 -4.50 1.62
C ILE A 38 -1.49 -5.84 1.80
N LYS A 39 -2.83 -5.84 1.92
CA LYS A 39 -3.64 -7.06 2.01
C LYS A 39 -3.49 -7.92 0.75
N MET A 40 -3.53 -7.30 -0.43
CA MET A 40 -3.33 -7.99 -1.72
C MET A 40 -1.94 -8.64 -1.78
N ILE A 41 -0.87 -7.89 -1.46
CA ILE A 41 0.52 -8.38 -1.44
C ILE A 41 0.63 -9.57 -0.47
N LYS A 42 0.12 -9.43 0.75
CA LYS A 42 0.12 -10.50 1.75
C LYS A 42 -0.56 -11.76 1.23
N ASN A 43 -1.77 -11.65 0.68
CA ASN A 43 -2.53 -12.79 0.19
C ASN A 43 -1.84 -13.47 -0.99
N LYS A 44 -1.27 -12.68 -1.91
CA LYS A 44 -0.61 -13.18 -3.11
C LYS A 44 0.72 -13.87 -2.82
N PHE A 45 1.48 -13.38 -1.85
CA PHE A 45 2.88 -13.72 -1.70
C PHE A 45 3.22 -14.47 -0.41
N SER A 46 2.30 -14.54 0.56
CA SER A 46 2.57 -15.19 1.86
C SER A 46 2.84 -16.69 1.77
N VAL A 47 2.28 -17.39 0.77
CA VAL A 47 2.56 -18.82 0.54
C VAL A 47 4.01 -19.04 0.14
N LYS A 48 4.56 -18.16 -0.70
CA LYS A 48 5.91 -18.31 -1.25
C LYS A 48 7.00 -17.71 -0.36
N TYR A 49 6.71 -16.57 0.26
CA TYR A 49 7.70 -15.79 0.98
C TYR A 49 7.42 -15.71 2.48
N GLY A 50 6.38 -16.35 3.02
CA GLY A 50 6.03 -16.32 4.44
C GLY A 50 5.13 -15.16 4.85
N LYS A 51 4.59 -15.22 6.08
CA LYS A 51 3.51 -14.32 6.56
C LYS A 51 3.99 -12.99 7.14
N GLU A 52 5.26 -12.92 7.51
CA GLU A 52 5.87 -11.73 8.09
C GLU A 52 6.06 -10.64 7.03
N ILE A 53 5.66 -9.41 7.35
CA ILE A 53 5.81 -8.23 6.50
C ILE A 53 6.67 -7.24 7.25
N VAL A 54 7.67 -6.70 6.56
CA VAL A 54 8.52 -5.61 7.05
C VAL A 54 8.35 -4.43 6.10
N PHE A 55 7.99 -3.28 6.67
CA PHE A 55 7.88 -2.02 5.94
C PHE A 55 9.23 -1.32 5.95
N CYS A 56 9.79 -1.12 4.77
CA CYS A 56 10.97 -0.29 4.56
C CYS A 56 10.49 1.14 4.28
N CYS A 57 10.78 2.04 5.21
CA CYS A 57 10.45 3.46 5.12
C CYS A 57 11.75 4.25 5.22
N ASP A 58 11.90 5.26 4.36
CA ASP A 58 12.82 6.38 4.57
C ASP A 58 12.32 7.32 5.66
#